data_AF-A0A1H2T309-F1
#
_entry.id   AF-A0A1H2T309-F1
#
_cell.length_a   1.000
_cell.length_b   1.000
_cell.length_c   1.000
_cell.angle_alpha   90.00
_cell.angle_beta   90.00
_cell.angle_gamma   90.00
#
_symmetry.space_group_name_H-M   'P 1'
#
loop_
_entity.id
_entity.type
_entity.pdbx_description
1 polymer ?
#
loop_
_entity_poly.entity_id
_entity_poly.type
_entity_poly.pdbx_seq_one_letter_code
_entity_poly.pdbx_strand_id
1 'polypeptide(L)' 'MSAIIYGPQGCGKTRNSEKLAKHLGLSNILDEFIPGLELPEDTLVLTHVPSMEGHLIMMM' A
#
# COMPACT_ATOMS: atom_id res chain seq x y z
N MET A 1 -2.81 -11.16 6.16
CA MET A 1 -2.94 -9.74 6.58
C MET A 1 -2.38 -8.89 5.44
N SER A 2 -3.00 -7.76 5.10
CA SER A 2 -2.51 -6.87 4.03
C SER A 2 -2.64 -5.42 4.49
N ALA A 3 -1.81 -4.53 3.95
CA ALA A 3 -1.79 -3.12 4.33
C ALA A 3 -1.83 -2.22 3.11
N ILE A 4 -2.62 -1.15 3.17
CA ILE A 4 -2.70 -0.14 2.11
C ILE A 4 -2.05 1.14 2.60
N ILE A 5 -1.12 1.66 1.81
CA ILE A 5 -0.47 2.95 2.01
C ILE A 5 -0.93 3.90 0.92
N TYR A 6 -1.66 4.92 1.35
CA TYR A 6 -2.10 6.01 0.51
C TYR A 6 -1.13 7.19 0.57
N GLY A 7 -0.94 7.87 -0.57
CA GLY A 7 -0.45 9.24 -0.57
C GLY A 7 -0.29 9.84 -1.98
N PRO A 8 -0.05 11.14 -2.10
CA PRO A 8 0.11 11.82 -3.40
C PRO A 8 1.30 11.30 -4.21
N GLN A 9 1.26 11.39 -5.53
CA GLN A 9 2.41 11.04 -6.38
C GLN A 9 3.64 11.87 -5.97
N GLY A 10 4.83 11.25 -6.04
CA GLY A 10 6.08 11.91 -5.64
C GLY A 10 6.39 11.93 -4.14
N CYS A 11 5.49 11.47 -3.27
CA CYS A 11 5.71 11.40 -1.80
C CYS A 11 6.71 10.31 -1.35
N GLY A 12 7.28 9.53 -2.29
CA GLY A 12 8.35 8.57 -1.97
C GLY A 12 7.88 7.21 -1.43
N LYS A 13 6.59 6.90 -1.55
CA LYS A 13 6.00 5.59 -1.17
C LYS A 13 6.70 4.41 -1.84
N THR A 14 6.88 4.46 -3.16
CA THR A 14 7.58 3.45 -3.95
C THR A 14 9.03 3.27 -3.50
N ARG A 15 9.70 4.35 -3.09
CA ARG A 15 11.10 4.30 -2.57
C ARG A 15 11.19 3.65 -1.18
N ASN A 16 10.14 3.73 -0.38
CA ASN A 16 10.11 3.15 0.97
C ASN A 16 9.34 1.81 1.03
N SER A 17 8.78 1.34 -0.08
CA SER A 17 7.89 0.18 -0.14
C SER A 17 8.50 -1.08 0.47
N GLU A 18 9.74 -1.41 0.12
CA GLU A 18 10.44 -2.58 0.65
C GLU A 18 10.68 -2.50 2.15
N LYS A 19 11.02 -1.31 2.66
CA LYS A 19 11.21 -1.09 4.11
C LYS A 19 9.89 -1.25 4.85
N LEU A 20 8.80 -0.76 4.26
CA LEU A 20 7.46 -0.81 4.85
C LEU A 20 6.92 -2.23 4.83
N ALA A 21 7.06 -2.95 3.72
CA ALA A 21 6.67 -4.35 3.62
C ALA A 21 7.42 -5.20 4.64
N LYS A 22 8.75 -5.03 4.72
CA LYS A 22 9.58 -5.72 5.72
C LYS A 22 9.19 -5.38 7.16
N HIS A 23 8.89 -4.12 7.45
CA HIS A 23 8.48 -3.68 8.79
C HIS A 23 7.11 -4.24 9.20
N LEU A 24 6.20 -4.37 8.24
CA LEU A 24 4.86 -4.93 8.42
C LEU A 24 4.82 -6.46 8.30
N GLY A 25 5.94 -7.10 7.97
CA GLY A 25 6.03 -8.56 7.78
C GLY A 25 5.32 -9.06 6.52
N LEU A 26 5.19 -8.22 5.49
CA LEU A 26 4.52 -8.54 4.23
C LEU A 26 5.55 -8.97 3.19
N SER A 27 5.23 -10.03 2.44
CA SER A 27 6.12 -10.64 1.46
C SER A 27 5.95 -10.05 0.06
N ASN A 28 4.81 -9.41 -0.20
CA ASN A 28 4.46 -8.89 -1.52
C ASN A 28 4.29 -7.36 -1.49
N ILE A 29 4.56 -6.72 -2.63
CA ILE A 29 4.36 -5.29 -2.84
C ILE A 29 3.59 -5.09 -4.15
N LEU A 30 2.55 -4.27 -4.11
CA LEU A 30 1.74 -3.88 -5.26
C LEU A 30 1.69 -2.35 -5.33
N ASP A 31 2.40 -1.77 -6.29
CA ASP A 31 2.62 -0.31 -6.39
C ASP A 31 1.47 0.45 -7.09
N GLU A 32 0.57 -0.26 -7.76
CA GLU A 32 -0.57 0.31 -8.48
C GLU A 32 -1.84 -0.49 -8.23
N PHE A 33 -2.60 -0.13 -7.19
CA PHE A 33 -3.90 -0.74 -6.95
C PHE A 33 -5.04 0.02 -7.60
N ILE A 34 -5.85 -0.73 -8.34
CA ILE A 34 -7.06 -0.24 -8.99
C ILE A 34 -8.24 -0.45 -8.03
N PRO A 35 -9.00 0.60 -7.69
CA PRO A 35 -10.18 0.47 -6.83
C PRO A 35 -11.16 -0.57 -7.39
N GLY A 36 -11.61 -1.49 -6.53
CA GLY A 36 -12.53 -2.57 -6.91
C GLY A 36 -11.87 -3.92 -7.19
N LEU A 37 -10.53 -4.02 -7.17
CA LEU A 37 -9.86 -5.31 -7.07
C LEU A 37 -9.94 -5.86 -5.64
N GLU A 38 -9.89 -7.18 -5.48
CA GLU A 38 -9.70 -7.77 -4.15
C GLU A 38 -8.27 -7.50 -3.67
N LEU A 39 -8.11 -7.20 -2.36
CA LEU A 39 -6.80 -7.00 -1.77
C LEU A 39 -6.08 -8.36 -1.66
N PRO A 40 -4.94 -8.54 -2.35
CA PRO A 40 -4.18 -9.78 -2.22
C PRO A 40 -3.66 -9.94 -0.79
N GLU A 41 -3.61 -11.18 -0.31
CA GLU A 41 -3.09 -11.49 1.01
C GLU A 41 -1.58 -11.22 1.11
N ASP A 42 -1.09 -10.93 2.32
CA ASP A 42 0.34 -10.74 2.61
C ASP A 42 1.01 -9.68 1.73
N THR A 43 0.25 -8.64 1.38
CA THR A 43 0.67 -7.64 0.39
C THR A 43 0.62 -6.22 0.94
N LEU A 44 1.70 -5.48 0.69
CA LEU A 44 1.74 -4.03 0.83
C LEU A 44 1.23 -3.39 -0.45
N VAL A 45 0.12 -2.69 -0.36
CA VAL A 45 -0.51 -2.00 -1.48
C VAL A 45 -0.19 -0.51 -1.41
N LEU A 46 0.32 0.07 -2.49
CA LEU A 46 0.53 1.51 -2.62
C LEU A 46 -0.54 2.08 -3.55
N THR A 47 -1.12 3.22 -3.14
CA THR A 47 -2.11 3.90 -3.96
C THR A 47 -2.02 5.42 -3.79
N HIS A 48 -2.38 6.13 -4.84
CA HIS A 48 -2.55 7.58 -4.84
C HIS A 48 -4.03 7.97 -4.92
N VAL A 49 -4.94 6.98 -4.85
CA VAL A 49 -6.39 7.17 -4.95
C VAL A 49 -7.00 7.18 -3.54
N PRO A 50 -7.66 8.26 -3.11
CA PRO A 50 -8.10 8.45 -1.72
C PRO A 50 -9.34 7.63 -1.30
N SER A 51 -9.93 6.86 -2.21
CA SER A 51 -11.15 6.11 -1.97
C SER A 51 -10.88 4.62 -2.07
N MET A 52 -10.53 4.00 -0.95
CA MET A 52 -10.40 2.55 -0.86
C MET A 52 -10.96 2.08 0.48
N GLU A 53 -11.89 1.11 0.45
CA GLU A 53 -12.34 0.42 1.65
C GLU A 53 -11.29 -0.65 2.03
N GLY A 54 -10.67 -0.48 3.19
CA GLY A 54 -9.59 -1.34 3.72
C GLY A 54 -8.92 -0.69 4.93
N HIS A 55 -8.09 -1.44 5.68
CA HIS A 55 -7.31 -0.88 6.80
C HIS A 55 -6.28 0.13 6.25
N LEU A 56 -6.63 1.41 6.29
CA LEU A 56 -5.79 2.52 5.84
C LEU A 56 -4.65 2.77 6.84
N ILE A 57 -3.40 2.66 6.38
CA ILE A 57 -2.26 3.23 7.11
C ILE A 57 -1.81 4.47 6.34
N MET A 58 -2.19 5.64 6.86
CA MET A 58 -1.82 6.94 6.31
C MET A 58 -0.41 7.32 6.77
N MET A 59 0.52 7.49 5.84
CA MET A 59 1.83 8.07 6.13
C MET A 59 1.77 9.58 5.85
N MET A 60 1.98 10.38 6.91
CA MET A 60 2.18 11.84 6.83
C MET A 60 3.62 12.17 6.45
#